data_AF-A0A368X6P3-F1
#
_entry.id   AF-A0A368X6P3-F1
#
_cell.length_a   1.000
_cell.length_b   1.000
_cell.length_c   1.000
_cell.angle_alpha   90.00
_cell.angle_beta   90.00
_cell.angle_gamma   90.00
#
_symmetry.space_group_name_H-M   'P 1'
#
loop_
_entity.id
_entity.type
_entity.pdbx_description
1 polymer ?
#
loop_
_entity_poly.entity_id
_entity_poly.type
_entity_poly.pdbx_seq_one_letter_code
_entity_poly.pdbx_strand_id
1 'polypeptide(L)'
;MSRKKEEFNQFRQKMNDIILQEGDLNTKRFFNLDHKVYQDGELPAKTKELLGLVASMVLRCDDCITYHIIESYQAGWSKAEIYEALNVALIVGGSIVIPHMRRAAELLEELEVEAGKKKGISEKEKIIEDIERDIDLTNYQEFKVYTDGACLGNPGPGGYAAIILDSNLEKLKVVSGAETDSTNNRMELRAVIEALKVIPENKKIELHSDSSYVINGLSSWVEGWKKNGWKTSSKNAVANQDLWQELDQLSSKFKLCYKKVKGHSGDQYNEEVDTLAKKEAEKI
;
A
#
# COMPACT_ATOMS: atom_id res chain seq x y z
N MET A 1 7.39 10.32 13.33
CA MET A 1 7.14 9.67 14.63
C MET A 1 6.18 8.51 14.35
N SER A 2 6.39 7.34 14.94
CA SER A 2 5.57 6.14 14.69
C SER A 2 4.11 6.44 15.06
N ARG A 3 3.22 6.31 14.07
CA ARG A 3 1.78 6.57 14.24
C ARG A 3 1.19 5.69 15.34
N LYS A 4 1.58 4.40 15.41
CA LYS A 4 1.08 3.48 16.45
C LYS A 4 1.57 3.85 17.84
N LYS A 5 2.85 4.21 17.98
CA LYS A 5 3.42 4.69 19.25
C LYS A 5 2.68 5.93 19.77
N GLU A 6 2.42 6.89 18.89
CA GLU A 6 1.69 8.12 19.23
C GLU A 6 0.24 7.82 19.65
N GLU A 7 -0.50 7.10 18.81
CA GLU A 7 -1.90 6.73 19.09
C GLU A 7 -2.02 5.94 20.41
N PHE A 8 -1.12 4.98 20.64
CA PHE A 8 -1.08 4.20 21.88
C PHE A 8 -0.81 5.07 23.11
N ASN A 9 0.24 5.92 23.05
CA ASN A 9 0.61 6.77 24.18
C ASN A 9 -0.49 7.79 24.52
N GLN A 10 -1.09 8.41 23.50
CA GLN A 10 -2.19 9.36 23.68
C GLN A 10 -3.42 8.68 24.29
N PHE A 11 -3.81 7.52 23.77
CA PHE A 11 -4.94 6.76 24.30
C PHE A 11 -4.70 6.36 25.75
N ARG A 12 -3.54 5.78 26.05
CA ARG A 12 -3.19 5.32 27.40
C ARG A 12 -3.12 6.46 28.39
N GLN A 13 -2.51 7.59 28.04
CA GLN A 13 -2.46 8.77 28.90
C GLN A 13 -3.87 9.25 29.24
N LYS A 14 -4.71 9.45 28.21
CA LYS A 14 -6.09 9.92 28.38
C LYS A 14 -6.91 8.97 29.27
N MET A 15 -6.81 7.66 29.05
CA MET A 15 -7.56 6.69 29.85
C MET A 15 -7.03 6.59 31.28
N ASN A 16 -5.72 6.68 31.49
CA ASN A 16 -5.13 6.70 32.83
C ASN A 16 -5.60 7.92 33.64
N ASP A 17 -5.68 9.10 33.02
CA ASP A 17 -6.16 10.32 33.68
C ASP A 17 -7.61 10.14 34.17
N ILE A 18 -8.48 9.58 33.34
CA ILE A 18 -9.88 9.27 33.71
C ILE A 18 -9.91 8.24 34.86
N ILE A 19 -9.14 7.15 34.75
CA ILE A 19 -9.10 6.10 35.77
C ILE A 19 -8.60 6.65 37.11
N LEU A 20 -7.59 7.52 37.11
CA LEU A 20 -7.06 8.12 38.33
C LEU A 20 -7.98 9.21 38.91
N GLN A 21 -8.74 9.91 38.07
CA GLN A 21 -9.73 10.88 38.52
C GLN A 21 -10.90 10.19 39.24
N GLU A 22 -11.48 9.18 38.60
CA GLU A 22 -12.66 8.45 39.12
C GLU A 22 -12.28 7.36 40.14
N GLY A 23 -11.03 6.91 40.12
CA GLY A 23 -10.52 5.82 40.94
C GLY A 23 -10.43 6.14 42.42
N ASP A 24 -10.67 5.12 43.23
CA ASP A 24 -10.53 5.19 44.68
C ASP A 24 -9.05 5.17 45.12
N LEU A 25 -8.82 5.17 46.43
CA LEU A 25 -7.47 5.10 46.98
C LEU A 25 -6.71 3.82 46.56
N ASN A 26 -7.42 2.71 46.36
CA ASN A 26 -6.83 1.43 45.98
C ASN A 26 -6.35 1.47 44.53
N THR A 27 -7.16 2.00 43.62
CA THR A 27 -6.77 2.23 42.22
C THR A 27 -5.49 3.07 42.14
N LYS A 28 -5.45 4.20 42.85
CA LYS A 28 -4.27 5.10 42.87
C LYS A 28 -3.02 4.42 43.42
N ARG A 29 -3.16 3.61 44.47
CA ARG A 29 -2.04 2.84 45.03
C ARG A 29 -1.52 1.81 44.05
N PHE A 30 -2.40 1.11 43.36
CA PHE A 30 -2.00 0.11 42.37
C PHE A 30 -1.18 0.74 41.23
N PHE A 31 -1.67 1.84 40.64
CA PHE A 31 -0.95 2.57 39.60
C PHE A 31 0.40 3.09 40.09
N ASN A 32 0.50 3.52 41.35
CA ASN A 32 1.78 3.93 41.92
C ASN A 32 2.77 2.77 42.06
N LEU A 33 2.29 1.59 42.45
CA LEU A 33 3.12 0.37 42.52
C LEU A 33 3.57 -0.07 41.13
N ASP A 34 2.67 -0.08 40.16
CA ASP A 34 2.94 -0.39 38.76
C ASP A 34 4.05 0.50 38.20
N HIS A 35 3.97 1.82 38.37
CA HIS A 35 5.03 2.71 37.93
C HIS A 35 6.36 2.51 38.70
N LYS A 36 6.28 2.33 40.02
CA LYS A 36 7.48 2.19 40.87
C LYS A 36 8.28 0.93 40.59
N VAL A 37 7.63 -0.17 40.20
CA VAL A 37 8.33 -1.45 40.03
C VAL A 37 9.42 -1.36 38.96
N TYR A 38 9.21 -0.54 37.92
CA TYR A 38 10.13 -0.36 36.79
C TYR A 38 11.24 0.67 37.02
N GLN A 39 11.27 1.37 38.16
CA GLN A 39 12.37 2.29 38.49
C GLN A 39 13.67 1.53 38.80
N ASP A 40 14.82 2.20 38.73
CA ASP A 40 16.12 1.60 39.07
C ASP A 40 16.15 1.04 40.50
N GLY A 41 16.81 -0.11 40.65
CA GLY A 41 17.13 -0.73 41.94
C GLY A 41 18.30 -1.69 41.75
N GLU A 42 18.27 -2.86 42.41
CA GLU A 42 19.28 -3.91 42.19
C GLU A 42 19.30 -4.39 40.73
N LEU A 43 18.12 -4.42 40.09
CA LEU A 43 18.00 -4.55 38.65
C LEU A 43 17.79 -3.16 38.04
N PRO A 44 18.54 -2.80 36.98
CA PRO A 44 18.31 -1.58 36.22
C PRO A 44 16.89 -1.55 35.63
N ALA A 45 16.31 -0.37 35.51
CA ALA A 45 15.00 -0.14 34.91
C ALA A 45 14.87 -0.81 33.54
N LYS A 46 15.88 -0.65 32.68
CA LYS A 46 15.92 -1.28 31.35
C LYS A 46 15.75 -2.80 31.39
N THR A 47 16.34 -3.47 32.38
CA THR A 47 16.23 -4.92 32.53
C THR A 47 14.83 -5.31 32.98
N LYS A 48 14.21 -4.51 33.86
CA LYS A 48 12.83 -4.74 34.32
C LYS A 48 11.82 -4.57 33.20
N GLU A 49 12.02 -3.61 32.30
CA GLU A 49 11.19 -3.46 31.09
C GLU A 49 11.26 -4.69 30.19
N LEU A 50 12.46 -5.26 29.99
CA LEU A 50 12.64 -6.48 29.22
C LEU A 50 11.97 -7.70 29.88
N LEU A 51 12.02 -7.80 31.21
CA LEU A 51 11.28 -8.81 31.97
C LEU A 51 9.76 -8.63 31.84
N GLY A 52 9.28 -7.39 31.91
CA GLY A 52 7.89 -7.03 31.67
C GLY A 52 7.42 -7.41 30.27
N LEU A 53 8.26 -7.20 29.25
CA LEU A 53 7.99 -7.63 27.88
C LEU A 53 7.80 -9.15 27.78
N VAL A 54 8.74 -9.92 28.32
CA VAL A 54 8.66 -11.40 28.29
C VAL A 54 7.41 -11.89 29.00
N ALA A 55 7.11 -11.36 30.19
CA ALA A 55 5.90 -11.71 30.93
C ALA A 55 4.62 -11.37 30.14
N SER A 56 4.58 -10.19 29.52
CA SER A 56 3.43 -9.72 28.73
C SER A 56 3.21 -10.55 27.47
N MET A 57 4.29 -10.98 26.83
CA MET A 57 4.25 -11.89 25.68
C MET A 57 3.65 -13.25 26.05
N VAL A 58 4.05 -13.81 27.20
CA VAL A 58 3.49 -15.08 27.69
C VAL A 58 2.03 -14.92 28.12
N LEU A 59 1.68 -13.78 28.72
CA LEU A 59 0.29 -13.43 29.07
C LEU A 59 -0.57 -13.06 27.86
N ARG A 60 0.05 -12.80 26.69
CA ARG A 60 -0.61 -12.47 25.43
C ARG A 60 -1.44 -11.17 25.49
N CYS A 61 -0.93 -10.17 26.20
CA CYS A 61 -1.57 -8.86 26.31
C CYS A 61 -0.91 -7.86 25.36
N ASP A 62 -1.54 -7.54 24.23
CA ASP A 62 -0.96 -6.67 23.20
C ASP A 62 -0.67 -5.24 23.69
N ASP A 63 -1.49 -4.69 24.59
CA ASP A 63 -1.25 -3.36 25.16
C ASP A 63 -0.02 -3.34 26.07
N CYS A 64 0.15 -4.37 26.92
CA CYS A 64 1.33 -4.50 27.77
C CYS A 64 2.58 -4.79 26.94
N ILE A 65 2.46 -5.60 25.87
CA ILE A 65 3.56 -5.89 24.93
C ILE A 65 3.99 -4.59 24.24
N THR A 66 3.04 -3.83 23.69
CA THR A 66 3.28 -2.53 23.05
C THR A 66 4.02 -1.57 23.99
N TYR A 67 3.52 -1.45 25.23
CA TYR A 67 4.16 -0.62 26.26
C TYR A 67 5.61 -1.04 26.49
N HIS A 68 5.86 -2.31 26.83
CA HIS A 68 7.20 -2.76 27.19
C HIS A 68 8.17 -2.76 26.00
N ILE A 69 7.69 -2.86 24.76
CA ILE A 69 8.54 -2.66 23.56
C ILE A 69 9.00 -1.21 23.47
N ILE A 70 8.07 -0.25 23.62
CA ILE A 70 8.39 1.19 23.56
C ILE A 70 9.37 1.55 24.66
N GLU A 71 9.10 1.15 25.91
CA GLU A 71 9.97 1.44 27.06
C GLU A 71 11.33 0.74 26.93
N SER A 72 11.36 -0.53 26.51
CA SER A 72 12.63 -1.26 26.30
C SER A 72 13.49 -0.58 25.23
N TYR A 73 12.88 -0.14 24.12
CA TYR A 73 13.58 0.54 23.04
C TYR A 73 14.10 1.92 23.49
N GLN A 74 13.28 2.69 24.22
CA GLN A 74 13.67 3.98 24.78
C GLN A 74 14.77 3.86 25.85
N ALA A 75 14.75 2.78 26.63
CA ALA A 75 15.78 2.45 27.61
C ALA A 75 17.10 1.98 26.96
N GLY A 76 17.13 1.88 25.62
CA GLY A 76 18.35 1.67 24.84
C GLY A 76 18.61 0.22 24.42
N TRP A 77 17.66 -0.71 24.59
CA TRP A 77 17.79 -2.04 24.00
C TRP A 77 17.72 -1.97 22.48
N SER A 78 18.65 -2.64 21.81
CA SER A 78 18.58 -2.80 20.37
C SER A 78 17.45 -3.74 19.96
N LYS A 79 16.96 -3.59 18.73
CA LYS A 79 15.99 -4.53 18.15
C LYS A 79 16.45 -5.99 18.25
N ALA A 80 17.75 -6.26 18.02
CA ALA A 80 18.30 -7.61 18.12
C ALA A 80 18.16 -8.19 19.54
N GLU A 81 18.53 -7.43 20.57
CA GLU A 81 18.40 -7.84 21.97
C GLU A 81 16.93 -8.05 22.38
N ILE A 82 16.03 -7.20 21.88
CA ILE A 82 14.58 -7.39 22.10
C ILE A 82 14.10 -8.69 21.46
N TYR A 83 14.52 -9.01 20.23
CA TYR A 83 14.18 -10.28 19.59
C TYR A 83 14.71 -11.51 20.33
N GLU A 84 15.91 -11.43 20.93
CA GLU A 84 16.41 -12.51 21.79
C GLU A 84 15.48 -12.74 22.99
N ALA A 85 14.98 -11.68 23.64
CA ALA A 85 13.99 -11.81 24.71
C ALA A 85 12.64 -12.35 24.21
N LEU A 86 12.17 -11.93 23.03
CA LEU A 86 10.95 -12.48 22.42
C LEU A 86 11.08 -13.97 22.12
N ASN A 87 12.28 -14.46 21.77
CA ASN A 87 12.53 -15.88 21.60
C ASN A 87 12.40 -16.65 22.92
N VAL A 88 12.86 -16.08 24.04
CA VAL A 88 12.63 -16.66 25.37
C VAL A 88 11.12 -16.77 25.63
N ALA A 89 10.36 -15.70 25.36
CA ALA A 89 8.91 -15.72 25.51
C ALA A 89 8.22 -16.75 24.60
N LEU A 90 8.70 -16.93 23.37
CA LEU A 90 8.19 -17.92 22.43
C LEU A 90 8.41 -19.36 22.94
N ILE A 91 9.57 -19.65 23.53
CA ILE A 91 9.85 -20.97 24.11
C ILE A 91 8.99 -21.22 25.34
N VAL A 92 8.79 -20.21 26.20
CA VAL A 92 7.98 -20.35 27.42
C VAL A 92 6.49 -20.42 27.12
N GLY A 93 5.98 -19.57 26.21
CA GLY A 93 4.56 -19.46 25.89
C GLY A 93 4.08 -20.32 24.72
N GLY A 94 5.00 -20.88 23.92
CA GLY A 94 4.68 -21.72 22.76
C GLY A 94 4.16 -20.94 21.55
N SER A 95 3.67 -21.66 20.54
CA SER A 95 3.29 -21.10 19.23
C SER A 95 2.17 -20.05 19.29
N ILE A 96 1.38 -20.03 20.36
CA ILE A 96 0.32 -19.02 20.60
C ILE A 96 0.87 -17.61 20.82
N VAL A 97 2.18 -17.46 21.06
CA VAL A 97 2.87 -16.17 21.16
C VAL A 97 3.08 -15.56 19.77
N ILE A 98 3.10 -16.37 18.70
CA ILE A 98 3.44 -15.93 17.34
C ILE A 98 2.57 -14.77 16.84
N PRO A 99 1.23 -14.76 16.99
CA PRO A 99 0.40 -13.61 16.58
C PRO A 99 0.79 -12.30 17.27
N HIS A 100 1.13 -12.35 18.56
CA HIS A 100 1.57 -11.20 19.33
C HIS A 100 2.99 -10.77 18.94
N MET A 101 3.85 -11.74 18.64
CA MET A 101 5.20 -11.50 18.14
C MET A 101 5.20 -10.83 16.77
N ARG A 102 4.20 -11.08 15.91
CA ARG A 102 4.02 -10.36 14.63
C ARG A 102 3.70 -8.89 14.86
N ARG A 103 2.80 -8.57 15.79
CA ARG A 103 2.49 -7.18 16.17
C ARG A 103 3.69 -6.49 16.83
N ALA A 104 4.43 -7.20 17.66
CA ALA A 104 5.69 -6.73 18.23
C ALA A 104 6.73 -6.41 17.16
N ALA A 105 6.87 -7.27 16.14
CA ALA A 105 7.78 -7.09 15.02
C ALA A 105 7.46 -5.81 14.24
N GLU A 106 6.18 -5.60 13.92
CA GLU A 106 5.70 -4.40 13.22
C GLU A 106 6.03 -3.12 14.00
N LEU A 107 5.74 -3.08 15.30
CA LEU A 107 6.08 -1.93 16.15
C LEU A 107 7.60 -1.67 16.19
N LEU A 108 8.42 -2.71 16.30
CA LEU A 108 9.88 -2.58 16.30
C LEU A 108 10.42 -2.03 14.96
N GLU A 109 9.81 -2.39 13.83
CA GLU A 109 10.14 -1.80 12.53
C GLU A 109 9.84 -0.31 12.50
N GLU A 110 8.67 0.10 12.98
CA GLU A 110 8.29 1.51 13.03
C GLU A 110 9.25 2.34 13.92
N LEU A 111 9.67 1.77 15.05
CA LEU A 111 10.64 2.41 15.96
C LEU A 111 12.03 2.57 15.32
N GLU A 112 12.51 1.56 14.57
CA GLU A 112 13.79 1.66 13.84
C GLU A 112 13.75 2.71 12.71
N VAL A 113 12.61 2.83 12.02
CA VAL A 113 12.38 3.89 11.03
C VAL A 113 12.41 5.26 11.70
N GLU A 114 11.72 5.44 12.82
CA GLU A 114 11.72 6.69 13.60
C GLU A 114 13.13 7.07 14.08
N ALA A 115 13.92 6.09 14.52
CA ALA A 115 15.28 6.30 15.00
C ALA A 115 16.31 6.57 13.90
N GLY A 116 15.91 6.59 12.62
CA GLY A 116 16.80 6.83 11.48
C GLY A 116 17.82 5.70 11.23
N LYS A 117 17.57 4.50 11.77
CA LYS A 117 18.52 3.37 11.80
C LYS A 117 18.34 2.35 10.67
N LYS A 118 17.59 2.64 9.59
CA LYS A 118 17.51 1.71 8.45
C LYS A 118 18.67 1.85 7.47
N LYS A 119 19.55 0.84 7.48
CA LYS A 119 20.05 0.22 6.23
C LYS A 119 18.83 -0.23 5.42
N GLY A 120 18.85 0.07 4.13
CA GLY A 120 17.69 0.11 3.22
C GLY A 120 16.62 -0.95 3.43
N ILE A 121 15.36 -0.49 3.42
CA ILE A 121 14.16 -1.30 3.30
C ILE A 121 14.26 -2.12 2.02
N SER A 122 13.95 -3.42 2.08
CA SER A 122 13.99 -4.26 0.89
C SER A 122 12.89 -3.81 -0.08
N GLU A 123 13.22 -3.75 -1.36
CA GLU A 123 12.36 -3.29 -2.46
C GLU A 123 11.02 -4.04 -2.51
N LYS A 124 10.98 -5.28 -1.99
CA LYS A 124 9.78 -6.11 -1.83
C LYS A 124 8.79 -5.60 -0.79
N GLU A 125 9.25 -5.03 0.32
CA GLU A 125 8.39 -4.57 1.41
C GLU A 125 7.76 -3.21 1.10
N LYS A 126 8.48 -2.36 0.36
CA LYS A 126 7.94 -1.12 -0.23
C LYS A 126 6.76 -1.41 -1.15
N ILE A 127 6.88 -2.44 -1.99
CA ILE A 127 5.81 -2.87 -2.90
C ILE A 127 4.56 -3.35 -2.14
N ILE A 128 4.73 -3.98 -0.97
CA ILE A 128 3.59 -4.49 -0.18
C ILE A 128 2.90 -3.36 0.60
N GLU A 129 3.65 -2.43 1.20
CA GLU A 129 3.07 -1.25 1.86
C GLU A 129 2.37 -0.28 0.87
N ASP A 130 2.88 -0.15 -0.36
CA ASP A 130 2.27 0.69 -1.40
C ASP A 130 0.98 0.09 -1.99
N ILE A 131 0.74 -1.21 -1.83
CA ILE A 131 -0.47 -1.89 -2.33
C ILE A 131 -1.66 -1.77 -1.37
N GLU A 132 -1.43 -1.62 -0.05
CA GLU A 132 -2.48 -1.68 0.97
C GLU A 132 -2.88 -0.32 1.59
N ARG A 133 -2.22 0.79 1.22
CA ARG A 133 -2.76 2.11 1.56
C ARG A 133 -3.90 2.45 0.60
N ASP A 134 -5.12 2.57 1.14
CA ASP A 134 -6.19 3.33 0.50
C ASP A 134 -5.77 4.80 0.44
N ILE A 135 -4.92 5.12 -0.54
CA ILE A 135 -4.48 6.47 -0.85
C ILE A 135 -5.71 7.22 -1.38
N ASP A 136 -6.15 8.23 -0.63
CA ASP A 136 -7.24 9.11 -1.03
C ASP A 136 -6.78 10.01 -2.20
N LEU A 137 -7.10 9.55 -3.41
CA LEU A 137 -6.78 10.21 -4.67
C LEU A 137 -7.45 11.60 -4.80
N THR A 138 -8.43 11.96 -3.96
CA THR A 138 -9.10 13.27 -4.06
C THR A 138 -8.15 14.44 -3.75
N ASN A 139 -7.10 14.19 -2.95
CA ASN A 139 -6.10 15.18 -2.53
C ASN A 139 -5.14 15.62 -3.64
N TYR A 140 -5.09 14.89 -4.75
CA TYR A 140 -4.16 15.15 -5.86
C TYR A 140 -4.88 15.84 -7.01
N GLN A 141 -4.22 16.77 -7.71
CA GLN A 141 -4.80 17.50 -8.84
C GLN A 141 -4.33 16.99 -10.20
N GLU A 142 -3.12 16.46 -10.25
CA GLU A 142 -2.49 15.94 -11.47
C GLU A 142 -1.96 14.53 -11.24
N PHE A 143 -2.14 13.67 -12.24
CA PHE A 143 -1.68 12.28 -12.22
C PHE A 143 -0.86 11.96 -13.46
N LYS A 144 0.10 11.07 -13.31
CA LYS A 144 0.74 10.36 -14.41
C LYS A 144 0.25 8.92 -14.37
N VAL A 145 -0.28 8.43 -15.48
CA VAL A 145 -0.86 7.10 -15.56
C VAL A 145 -0.12 6.32 -16.63
N TYR A 146 0.53 5.24 -16.24
CA TYR A 146 1.17 4.29 -17.16
C TYR A 146 0.24 3.10 -17.36
N THR A 147 0.07 2.65 -18.60
CA THR A 147 -0.87 1.57 -18.92
C THR A 147 -0.31 0.61 -19.95
N ASP A 148 -0.54 -0.68 -19.74
CA ASP A 148 -0.21 -1.72 -20.72
C ASP A 148 -1.18 -2.91 -20.64
N GLY A 149 -1.22 -3.70 -21.71
CA GLY A 149 -2.05 -4.89 -21.86
C GLY A 149 -1.35 -5.99 -22.63
N ALA A 150 -1.51 -7.23 -22.16
CA ALA A 150 -0.86 -8.40 -22.75
C ALA A 150 -1.85 -9.56 -22.89
N CYS A 151 -1.70 -10.37 -23.93
CA CYS A 151 -2.42 -11.64 -24.07
C CYS A 151 -1.48 -12.81 -24.39
N LEU A 152 -1.77 -13.96 -23.79
CA LEU A 152 -1.16 -15.26 -24.05
C LEU A 152 -1.83 -15.90 -25.27
N GLY A 153 -1.53 -15.37 -26.46
CA GLY A 153 -2.26 -15.67 -27.69
C GLY A 153 -3.22 -14.55 -28.07
N ASN A 154 -3.55 -14.40 -29.36
CA ASN A 154 -4.37 -13.28 -29.84
C ASN A 154 -5.40 -13.77 -30.87
N PRO A 155 -6.58 -14.24 -30.44
CA PRO A 155 -7.14 -14.13 -29.08
C PRO A 155 -6.61 -15.19 -28.08
N GLY A 156 -6.75 -14.91 -26.79
CA GLY A 156 -6.35 -15.80 -25.68
C GLY A 156 -6.50 -15.12 -24.30
N PRO A 157 -6.07 -15.79 -23.22
CA PRO A 157 -6.04 -15.19 -21.88
C PRO A 157 -5.29 -13.86 -21.89
N GLY A 158 -5.94 -12.81 -21.42
CA GLY A 158 -5.44 -11.44 -21.41
C GLY A 158 -5.31 -10.90 -20.00
N GLY A 159 -4.35 -10.02 -19.80
CA GLY A 159 -4.17 -9.24 -18.59
C GLY A 159 -3.92 -7.78 -18.93
N TYR A 160 -4.37 -6.90 -18.06
CA TYR A 160 -4.17 -5.46 -18.17
C TYR A 160 -3.59 -4.92 -16.86
N ALA A 161 -2.83 -3.84 -16.95
CA ALA A 161 -2.31 -3.15 -15.78
C ALA A 161 -2.18 -1.65 -16.01
N ALA A 162 -2.41 -0.88 -14.95
CA ALA A 162 -2.17 0.54 -14.89
C ALA A 162 -1.53 0.93 -13.55
N ILE A 163 -0.53 1.81 -13.62
CA ILE A 163 0.11 2.43 -12.46
C ILE A 163 -0.26 3.91 -12.44
N ILE A 164 -0.81 4.36 -11.32
CA ILE A 164 -1.22 5.75 -11.09
C ILE A 164 -0.19 6.39 -10.16
N LEU A 165 0.42 7.47 -10.62
CA LEU A 165 1.43 8.24 -9.91
C LEU A 165 0.98 9.68 -9.69
N ASP A 166 1.51 10.32 -8.65
CA ASP A 166 1.39 11.78 -8.48
C ASP A 166 2.34 12.55 -9.42
N SER A 167 2.35 13.89 -9.29
CA SER A 167 3.27 14.75 -10.06
C SER A 167 4.76 14.47 -9.78
N ASN A 168 5.09 14.02 -8.56
CA ASN A 168 6.43 13.72 -8.08
C ASN A 168 6.90 12.29 -8.39
N LEU A 169 6.11 11.53 -9.16
CA LEU A 169 6.36 10.11 -9.47
C LEU A 169 6.27 9.19 -8.25
N GLU A 170 5.54 9.60 -7.21
CA GLU A 170 5.15 8.70 -6.12
C GLU A 170 4.01 7.80 -6.59
N LYS A 171 4.13 6.49 -6.33
CA LYS A 171 3.12 5.49 -6.71
C LYS A 171 1.94 5.56 -5.78
N LEU A 172 0.78 5.94 -6.31
CA LEU A 172 -0.45 6.11 -5.54
C LEU A 172 -1.35 4.89 -5.60
N LYS A 173 -1.39 4.20 -6.74
CA LYS A 173 -2.24 3.01 -6.91
C LYS A 173 -1.80 2.17 -8.09
N VAL A 174 -2.03 0.86 -7.99
CA VAL A 174 -1.93 -0.09 -9.10
C VAL A 174 -3.30 -0.68 -9.34
N VAL A 175 -3.71 -0.74 -10.61
CA VAL A 175 -4.96 -1.38 -11.05
C VAL A 175 -4.60 -2.45 -12.06
N SER A 176 -4.99 -3.70 -11.80
CA SER A 176 -4.72 -4.81 -12.71
C SER A 176 -5.88 -5.81 -12.71
N GLY A 177 -5.96 -6.63 -13.75
CA GLY A 177 -6.96 -7.68 -13.87
C GLY A 177 -6.74 -8.53 -15.11
N ALA A 178 -7.57 -9.57 -15.27
CA ALA A 178 -7.44 -10.56 -16.33
C ALA A 178 -8.79 -10.94 -16.96
N GLU A 179 -8.77 -11.36 -18.22
CA GLU A 179 -9.91 -11.88 -18.99
C GLU A 179 -9.51 -13.17 -19.71
N THR A 180 -10.32 -14.23 -19.63
CA THR A 180 -9.95 -15.57 -20.18
C THR A 180 -9.88 -15.63 -21.71
N ASP A 181 -10.59 -14.76 -22.41
CA ASP A 181 -10.62 -14.70 -23.88
C ASP A 181 -10.65 -13.23 -24.34
N SER A 182 -9.49 -12.71 -24.71
CA SER A 182 -9.33 -11.31 -25.11
C SER A 182 -8.25 -11.15 -26.18
N THR A 183 -7.93 -9.91 -26.52
CA THR A 183 -6.87 -9.54 -27.48
C THR A 183 -5.98 -8.46 -26.88
N ASN A 184 -4.73 -8.32 -27.36
CA ASN A 184 -3.82 -7.28 -26.86
C ASN A 184 -4.48 -5.90 -26.88
N ASN A 185 -5.09 -5.50 -28.01
CA ASN A 185 -5.76 -4.20 -28.14
C ASN A 185 -6.91 -4.00 -27.13
N ARG A 186 -7.63 -5.06 -26.77
CA ARG A 186 -8.69 -4.97 -25.74
C ARG A 186 -8.09 -4.77 -24.36
N MET A 187 -7.02 -5.48 -24.03
CA MET A 187 -6.33 -5.33 -22.74
C MET A 187 -5.67 -3.96 -22.59
N GLU A 188 -5.06 -3.44 -23.65
CA GLU A 188 -4.52 -2.08 -23.68
C GLU A 188 -5.61 -1.02 -23.42
N LEU A 189 -6.80 -1.17 -24.02
CA LEU A 189 -7.94 -0.29 -23.73
C LEU A 189 -8.46 -0.45 -22.30
N ARG A 190 -8.54 -1.69 -21.82
CA ARG A 190 -9.03 -2.01 -20.47
C ARG A 190 -8.15 -1.38 -19.40
N ALA A 191 -6.83 -1.39 -19.59
CA ALA A 191 -5.88 -0.74 -18.69
C ALA A 191 -6.22 0.75 -18.46
N VAL A 192 -6.50 1.49 -19.54
CA VAL A 192 -6.87 2.92 -19.45
C VAL A 192 -8.23 3.09 -18.77
N ILE A 193 -9.23 2.30 -19.17
CA ILE A 193 -10.59 2.37 -18.62
C ILE A 193 -10.58 2.18 -17.09
N GLU A 194 -9.91 1.13 -16.63
CA GLU A 194 -9.90 0.78 -15.21
C GLU A 194 -9.07 1.79 -14.39
N ALA A 195 -8.04 2.40 -14.97
CA ALA A 195 -7.34 3.52 -14.34
C ALA A 195 -8.25 4.75 -14.19
N LEU A 196 -9.00 5.12 -15.23
CA LEU A 196 -9.90 6.28 -15.18
C LEU A 196 -11.09 6.08 -14.23
N LYS A 197 -11.55 4.84 -14.01
CA LYS A 197 -12.64 4.54 -13.07
C LYS A 197 -12.28 4.84 -11.61
N VAL A 198 -11.01 4.72 -11.23
CA VAL A 198 -10.57 4.92 -9.84
C VAL A 198 -10.12 6.35 -9.55
N ILE A 199 -9.71 7.12 -10.57
CA ILE A 199 -9.28 8.51 -10.41
C ILE A 199 -10.53 9.41 -10.29
N PRO A 200 -10.61 10.30 -9.29
CA PRO A 200 -11.73 11.25 -9.17
C PRO A 200 -11.87 12.13 -10.43
N GLU A 201 -13.10 12.46 -10.82
CA GLU A 201 -13.38 13.28 -12.01
C GLU A 201 -12.76 14.69 -11.93
N ASN A 202 -12.68 15.38 -13.08
CA ASN A 202 -12.15 16.74 -13.24
C ASN A 202 -10.65 16.92 -12.94
N LYS A 203 -9.88 15.82 -12.93
CA LYS A 203 -8.44 15.83 -12.72
C LYS A 203 -7.66 15.91 -14.02
N LYS A 204 -6.40 16.33 -13.95
CA LYS A 204 -5.47 16.33 -15.08
C LYS A 204 -4.67 15.03 -15.09
N ILE A 205 -4.62 14.37 -16.24
CA ILE A 205 -3.96 13.06 -16.38
C ILE A 205 -3.02 13.13 -17.57
N GLU A 206 -1.73 12.86 -17.33
CA GLU A 206 -0.77 12.54 -18.38
C GLU A 206 -0.74 11.02 -18.55
N LEU A 207 -1.33 10.53 -19.65
CA LEU A 207 -1.41 9.12 -19.98
C LEU A 207 -0.16 8.70 -20.78
N HIS A 208 0.58 7.74 -20.24
CA HIS A 208 1.76 7.12 -20.85
C HIS A 208 1.42 5.70 -21.30
N SER A 209 1.62 5.42 -22.57
CA SER A 209 1.46 4.08 -23.15
C SER A 209 2.32 3.96 -24.40
N ASP A 210 2.84 2.76 -24.67
CA ASP A 210 3.50 2.44 -25.93
C ASP A 210 2.51 2.00 -27.02
N SER A 211 1.26 1.70 -26.63
CA SER A 211 0.17 1.37 -27.55
C SER A 211 -0.13 2.54 -28.47
N SER A 212 0.23 2.36 -29.74
CA SER A 212 -0.17 3.27 -30.80
C SER A 212 -1.68 3.26 -31.02
N TYR A 213 -2.34 2.14 -30.71
CA TYR A 213 -3.78 1.97 -30.87
C TYR A 213 -4.54 2.86 -29.87
N VAL A 214 -4.13 2.83 -28.60
CA VAL A 214 -4.68 3.69 -27.53
C VAL A 214 -4.39 5.16 -27.80
N ILE A 215 -3.11 5.52 -27.98
CA ILE A 215 -2.69 6.92 -28.10
C ILE A 215 -3.32 7.58 -29.33
N ASN A 216 -3.29 6.93 -30.50
CA ASN A 216 -3.88 7.51 -31.70
C ASN A 216 -5.41 7.53 -31.64
N GLY A 217 -6.03 6.50 -31.03
CA GLY A 217 -7.47 6.43 -30.90
C GLY A 217 -8.03 7.57 -30.06
N LEU A 218 -7.47 7.78 -28.87
CA LEU A 218 -7.85 8.87 -27.95
C LEU A 218 -7.52 10.26 -28.50
N SER A 219 -6.37 10.42 -29.17
CA SER A 219 -5.95 11.74 -29.66
C SER A 219 -6.55 12.14 -31.00
N SER A 220 -6.99 11.20 -31.83
CA SER A 220 -7.33 11.51 -33.23
C SER A 220 -8.49 10.73 -33.85
N TRP A 221 -8.80 9.49 -33.44
CA TRP A 221 -9.78 8.66 -34.16
C TRP A 221 -11.20 8.74 -33.58
N VAL A 222 -11.33 8.76 -32.26
CA VAL A 222 -12.63 8.67 -31.56
C VAL A 222 -13.62 9.75 -32.03
N GLU A 223 -13.16 10.99 -32.19
CA GLU A 223 -14.00 12.08 -32.68
C GLU A 223 -14.52 11.86 -34.11
N GLY A 224 -13.70 11.26 -34.97
CA GLY A 224 -14.11 10.87 -36.33
C GLY A 224 -15.13 9.73 -36.32
N TRP A 225 -14.90 8.72 -35.48
CA TRP A 225 -15.82 7.59 -35.34
C TRP A 225 -17.18 8.02 -34.79
N LYS A 226 -17.22 8.89 -33.78
CA LYS A 226 -18.47 9.44 -33.23
C LYS A 226 -19.31 10.15 -34.30
N LYS A 227 -18.67 11.00 -35.11
CA LYS A 227 -19.33 11.70 -36.24
C LYS A 227 -19.87 10.74 -37.30
N ASN A 228 -19.18 9.63 -37.52
CA ASN A 228 -19.57 8.60 -38.49
C ASN A 228 -20.45 7.48 -37.89
N GLY A 229 -21.00 7.66 -36.69
CA GLY A 229 -21.89 6.70 -36.04
C GLY A 229 -21.18 5.38 -35.69
N TRP A 230 -19.93 5.46 -35.25
CA TRP A 230 -19.07 4.33 -34.87
C TRP A 230 -18.81 3.33 -36.01
N LYS A 231 -18.63 3.84 -37.23
CA LYS A 231 -18.29 3.05 -38.42
C LYS A 231 -16.96 3.47 -39.02
N THR A 232 -16.26 2.49 -39.58
CA THR A 232 -15.05 2.68 -40.40
C THR A 232 -15.40 3.24 -41.78
N SER A 233 -14.40 3.67 -42.55
CA SER A 233 -14.57 4.11 -43.95
C SER A 233 -15.20 3.04 -44.84
N SER A 234 -14.96 1.76 -44.52
CA SER A 234 -15.56 0.60 -45.17
C SER A 234 -16.99 0.27 -44.69
N LYS A 235 -17.62 1.14 -43.90
CA LYS A 235 -18.98 1.01 -43.31
C LYS A 235 -19.17 -0.12 -42.29
N ASN A 236 -18.11 -0.83 -41.95
CA ASN A 236 -18.13 -1.83 -40.87
C ASN A 236 -18.06 -1.14 -39.50
N ALA A 237 -18.57 -1.79 -38.46
CA ALA A 237 -18.41 -1.35 -37.08
C ALA A 237 -16.93 -1.18 -36.72
N VAL A 238 -16.63 -0.22 -35.86
CA VAL A 238 -15.26 -0.02 -35.35
C VAL A 238 -14.87 -1.23 -34.49
N ALA A 239 -13.65 -1.74 -34.64
CA ALA A 239 -13.17 -2.82 -33.79
C ALA A 239 -13.08 -2.35 -32.33
N ASN A 240 -13.48 -3.21 -31.39
CA ASN A 240 -13.55 -2.90 -29.95
C ASN A 240 -14.43 -1.67 -29.63
N GLN A 241 -15.47 -1.44 -30.43
CA GLN A 241 -16.39 -0.31 -30.27
C GLN A 241 -16.99 -0.22 -28.86
N ASP A 242 -17.26 -1.36 -28.22
CA ASP A 242 -17.73 -1.44 -26.84
C ASP A 242 -16.79 -0.71 -25.87
N LEU A 243 -15.50 -1.04 -25.90
CA LEU A 243 -14.50 -0.43 -25.02
C LEU A 243 -14.21 1.02 -25.40
N TRP A 244 -14.22 1.35 -26.70
CA TRP A 244 -14.03 2.74 -27.13
C TRP A 244 -15.18 3.66 -26.70
N GLN A 245 -16.42 3.18 -26.71
CA GLN A 245 -17.56 3.97 -26.25
C GLN A 245 -17.49 4.22 -24.74
N GLU A 246 -17.12 3.21 -23.96
CA GLU A 246 -16.88 3.37 -22.52
C GLU A 246 -15.73 4.35 -22.24
N LEU A 247 -14.62 4.20 -22.96
CA LEU A 247 -13.45 5.05 -22.80
C LEU A 247 -13.72 6.51 -23.21
N ASP A 248 -14.50 6.76 -24.27
CA ASP A 248 -14.92 8.11 -24.67
C ASP A 248 -15.76 8.79 -23.58
N GLN A 249 -16.71 8.06 -22.99
CA GLN A 249 -17.53 8.58 -21.90
C GLN A 249 -16.68 8.92 -20.67
N LEU A 250 -15.77 8.04 -20.27
CA LEU A 250 -14.89 8.27 -19.13
C LEU A 250 -13.91 9.42 -19.39
N SER A 251 -13.20 9.40 -20.51
CA SER A 251 -12.18 10.40 -20.85
C SER A 251 -12.73 11.83 -20.90
N SER A 252 -14.00 12.02 -21.27
CA SER A 252 -14.66 13.33 -21.29
C SER A 252 -14.71 14.03 -19.92
N LYS A 253 -14.55 13.29 -18.82
CA LYS A 253 -14.58 13.78 -17.44
C LYS A 253 -13.22 14.29 -16.94
N PHE A 254 -12.16 14.16 -17.75
CA PHE A 254 -10.79 14.47 -17.36
C PHE A 254 -10.12 15.42 -18.34
N LYS A 255 -9.03 16.06 -17.89
CA LYS A 255 -8.11 16.80 -18.76
C LYS A 255 -6.97 15.87 -19.15
N LEU A 256 -7.12 15.14 -20.24
CA LEU A 256 -6.12 14.17 -20.71
C LEU A 256 -5.03 14.83 -21.56
N CYS A 257 -3.78 14.46 -21.28
CA CYS A 257 -2.61 14.68 -22.13
C CYS A 257 -2.00 13.32 -22.43
N TYR A 258 -1.49 13.12 -23.63
CA TYR A 258 -0.99 11.82 -24.07
C TYR A 258 0.52 11.88 -24.31
N LYS A 259 1.25 10.90 -23.80
CA LYS A 259 2.67 10.73 -24.05
C LYS A 259 2.93 9.31 -24.53
N LYS A 260 3.32 9.20 -25.79
CA LYS A 260 3.75 7.91 -26.34
C LYS A 260 5.13 7.56 -25.81
N VAL A 261 5.24 6.46 -25.09
CA VAL A 261 6.52 5.89 -24.67
C VAL A 261 6.98 4.85 -25.69
N LYS A 262 8.27 4.54 -25.71
CA LYS A 262 8.81 3.49 -26.57
C LYS A 262 8.75 2.17 -25.80
N GLY A 263 8.25 1.11 -26.43
CA GLY A 263 8.30 -0.22 -25.84
C GLY A 263 9.75 -0.63 -25.55
N HIS A 264 10.00 -1.21 -24.37
CA HIS A 264 11.30 -1.73 -23.94
C HIS A 264 12.47 -0.73 -23.99
N SER A 265 12.22 0.54 -23.61
CA SER A 265 13.23 1.60 -23.66
C SER A 265 13.82 2.01 -22.30
N GLY A 266 13.68 1.21 -21.24
CA GLY A 266 14.18 1.56 -19.90
C GLY A 266 13.30 2.55 -19.14
N ASP A 267 12.05 2.79 -19.57
CA ASP A 267 11.09 3.50 -18.72
C ASP A 267 10.57 2.51 -17.68
N GLN A 268 11.02 2.71 -16.44
CA GLN A 268 10.74 1.85 -15.30
C GLN A 268 9.24 1.53 -15.16
N TYR A 269 8.37 2.53 -15.32
CA TYR A 269 6.94 2.33 -15.09
C TYR A 269 6.26 1.63 -16.26
N ASN A 270 6.73 1.84 -17.49
CA ASN A 270 6.24 1.09 -18.65
C ASN A 270 6.63 -0.40 -18.57
N GLU A 271 7.87 -0.69 -18.16
CA GLU A 271 8.32 -2.08 -17.95
C GLU A 271 7.58 -2.76 -16.80
N GLU A 272 7.23 -1.99 -15.77
CA GLU A 272 6.43 -2.49 -14.65
C GLU A 272 5.01 -2.85 -15.07
N VAL A 273 4.30 -1.99 -15.82
CA VAL A 273 2.95 -2.32 -16.29
C VAL A 273 2.92 -3.49 -17.28
N ASP A 274 3.90 -3.62 -18.18
CA ASP A 274 4.06 -4.78 -19.07
C ASP A 274 4.18 -6.08 -18.27
N THR A 275 5.04 -6.06 -17.24
CA THR A 275 5.25 -7.21 -16.36
C THR A 275 3.99 -7.57 -15.59
N LEU A 276 3.26 -6.56 -15.07
CA LEU A 276 2.01 -6.77 -14.33
C LEU A 276 0.92 -7.34 -15.23
N ALA A 277 0.73 -6.79 -16.43
CA ALA A 277 -0.25 -7.26 -17.40
C ALA A 277 0.00 -8.73 -17.79
N LYS A 278 1.25 -9.10 -18.08
CA LYS A 278 1.63 -10.50 -18.36
C LYS A 278 1.33 -11.43 -17.20
N LYS A 279 1.69 -11.02 -15.97
CA LYS A 279 1.41 -11.80 -14.77
C LYS A 279 -0.08 -12.03 -14.53
N GLU A 280 -0.93 -11.03 -14.80
CA GLU A 280 -2.39 -11.23 -14.68
C GLU A 280 -2.90 -12.24 -15.71
N ALA A 281 -2.42 -12.17 -16.96
CA ALA A 281 -2.80 -13.13 -18.00
C ALA A 281 -2.40 -14.57 -17.64
N GLU A 282 -1.26 -14.77 -16.98
CA GLU A 282 -0.75 -16.08 -16.55
C GLU A 282 -1.49 -16.70 -15.35
N LYS A 283 -2.28 -15.92 -14.61
CA LYS A 283 -3.00 -16.42 -13.42
C LYS A 283 -4.24 -17.24 -13.76
N ILE A 284 -4.74 -17.15 -15.00
CA ILE A 284 -6.05 -17.68 -15.41
C ILE A 284 -5.96 -18.71 -16.52
#